data_AF-X1P1F1-F1
#
_entry.id   AF-X1P1F1-F1
#
_cell.length_a   1.000
_cell.length_b   1.000
_cell.length_c   1.000
_cell.angle_alpha   90.00
_cell.angle_beta   90.00
_cell.angle_gamma   90.00
#
_symmetry.space_group_name_H-M   'P 1'
#
loop_
_entity.id
_entity.type
_entity.pdbx_description
1 polymer ?
#
loop_
_entity_poly.entity_id
_entity_poly.type
_entity_poly.pdbx_seq_one_letter_code
_entity_poly.pdbx_strand_id
1 'polypeptide(L)'
;RGVTVEKGGGPIIGAAGLLLGLGRLRGMQGACLLGETHGMVVDHRAAQAVLEVLLGVLGIKADMSALERRAKETERTLDRIRKEIELRTHKERRRDEEEAWYIG
;
A
#
# COMPACT_ATOMS: atom_id res chain seq x y z
N ARG A 1 -1.36 -13.14 -7.32
CA ARG A 1 -0.09 -13.77 -6.89
C ARG A 1 0.92 -12.65 -6.72
N GLY A 2 1.31 -12.32 -5.48
CA GLY A 2 2.14 -11.15 -5.14
C GLY A 2 2.93 -11.37 -3.85
N VAL A 3 3.38 -12.61 -3.61
CA VAL A 3 4.20 -12.96 -2.45
C VAL A 3 5.59 -13.30 -2.95
N THR A 4 6.57 -12.53 -2.51
CA THR A 4 7.99 -12.71 -2.83
C THR A 4 8.72 -13.08 -1.55
N VAL A 5 9.53 -14.15 -1.58
CA VAL A 5 10.36 -14.55 -0.43
C VAL A 5 11.79 -14.08 -0.70
N GLU A 6 12.17 -12.98 -0.06
CA GLU A 6 13.51 -12.41 -0.22
C GLU A 6 14.44 -12.93 0.89
N LYS A 7 15.63 -13.44 0.51
CA LYS A 7 16.69 -13.82 1.44
C LYS A 7 17.69 -12.68 1.54
N GLY A 8 17.71 -11.99 2.70
CA GLY A 8 18.60 -10.86 2.97
C GLY A 8 17.93 -9.52 2.67
N GLY A 9 17.03 -9.10 3.57
CA GLY A 9 16.40 -7.77 3.55
C GLY A 9 17.01 -6.81 4.59
N GLY A 10 16.49 -5.59 4.64
CA GLY A 10 16.83 -4.60 5.66
C GLY A 10 16.31 -4.93 7.07
N PRO A 11 16.69 -4.16 8.10
CA PRO A 11 16.25 -4.41 9.47
C PRO A 11 14.73 -4.18 9.62
N ILE A 12 14.07 -5.04 10.41
CA ILE A 12 12.69 -4.81 10.85
C ILE A 12 12.74 -3.92 12.09
N ILE A 13 12.22 -2.70 11.98
CA ILE A 13 12.32 -1.68 13.03
C ILE A 13 11.04 -1.66 13.88
N GLY A 14 11.17 -1.30 15.16
CA GLY A 14 10.05 -1.12 16.08
C GLY A 14 9.55 -2.44 16.69
N ALA A 15 8.28 -2.45 17.10
CA ALA A 15 7.70 -3.58 17.83
C ALA A 15 7.79 -4.90 17.05
N ALA A 16 7.57 -4.87 15.73
CA ALA A 16 7.64 -6.07 14.89
C ALA A 16 9.01 -6.76 14.95
N GLY A 17 10.11 -5.99 14.91
CA GLY A 17 11.46 -6.54 15.03
C GLY A 17 11.80 -6.94 16.46
N LEU A 18 11.45 -6.10 17.45
CA LEU A 18 11.71 -6.38 18.86
C LEU A 18 11.02 -7.64 19.35
N LEU A 19 9.76 -7.86 18.97
CA LEU A 19 9.01 -9.06 19.35
C LEU A 19 9.64 -10.33 18.78
N LEU A 20 10.12 -10.30 17.53
CA LEU A 20 10.85 -11.43 16.96
C LEU A 20 12.19 -11.68 17.67
N GLY A 21 12.96 -10.62 17.93
CA GLY A 21 14.25 -10.73 18.61
C GLY A 21 14.12 -11.25 20.05
N LEU A 22 13.25 -10.63 20.83
CA LEU A 22 12.97 -11.04 22.23
C LEU A 22 12.33 -12.41 22.30
N GLY A 23 11.41 -12.74 21.38
CA GLY A 23 10.82 -14.06 21.28
C GLY A 23 11.88 -15.13 21.07
N ARG A 24 12.81 -14.91 20.12
CA ARG A 24 13.93 -15.83 19.88
C ARG A 24 14.80 -16.01 21.13
N LEU A 25 15.13 -14.94 21.85
CA LEU A 25 15.90 -15.02 23.11
C LEU A 25 15.18 -15.82 24.19
N ARG A 26 13.84 -15.87 24.14
CA ARG A 26 13.00 -16.63 25.06
C ARG A 26 12.63 -18.03 24.54
N GLY A 27 13.25 -18.49 23.44
CA GLY A 27 12.96 -19.79 22.84
C GLY A 27 11.59 -19.87 22.15
N MET A 28 10.96 -18.74 21.83
CA MET A 28 9.69 -18.67 21.13
C MET A 28 9.90 -18.64 19.61
N GLN A 29 9.11 -19.43 18.90
CA GLN A 29 9.01 -19.33 17.44
C GLN A 29 8.13 -18.15 17.06
N GLY A 30 8.51 -17.44 16.01
CA GLY A 30 7.76 -16.30 15.50
C GLY A 30 8.10 -16.00 14.05
N ALA A 31 7.16 -15.37 13.35
CA ALA A 31 7.34 -14.86 12.01
C ALA A 31 6.78 -13.42 11.95
N CYS A 32 7.29 -12.62 11.02
CA CYS A 32 6.75 -11.29 10.72
C CYS A 32 6.30 -11.28 9.26
N LEU A 33 5.08 -10.80 9.04
CA LEU A 33 4.51 -10.57 7.72
C LEU A 33 4.52 -9.06 7.48
N LEU A 34 5.15 -8.62 6.39
CA LEU A 34 5.24 -7.22 6.01
C LEU A 34 4.55 -7.05 4.66
N GLY A 35 3.65 -6.07 4.57
CA GLY A 35 3.03 -5.65 3.32
C GLY A 35 3.77 -4.46 2.75
N GLU A 36 4.15 -4.52 1.48
CA GLU A 36 4.66 -3.35 0.77
C GLU A 36 3.54 -2.30 0.68
N THR A 37 3.87 -1.04 1.00
CA THR A 37 2.92 0.08 0.96
C THR A 37 3.63 1.31 0.40
N HIS A 38 2.85 2.28 -0.08
CA HIS A 38 3.40 3.58 -0.48
C HIS A 38 3.84 4.45 0.73
N GLY A 39 3.47 4.08 1.96
CA GLY A 39 3.82 4.78 3.21
C GLY A 39 3.15 6.15 3.45
N MET A 40 2.61 6.79 2.39
CA MET A 40 2.04 8.14 2.46
C MET A 40 0.56 8.18 2.86
N VAL A 41 -0.16 7.07 2.66
CA VAL A 41 -1.60 6.95 2.92
C VAL A 41 -1.90 5.60 3.54
N VAL A 42 -3.08 5.49 4.16
CA VAL A 42 -3.57 4.20 4.66
C VAL A 42 -3.80 3.24 3.50
N ASP A 43 -3.04 2.16 3.45
CA ASP A 43 -3.10 1.16 2.39
C ASP A 43 -3.96 -0.05 2.81
N HIS A 44 -5.23 -0.02 2.42
CA HIS A 44 -6.17 -1.10 2.70
C HIS A 44 -5.88 -2.37 1.89
N ARG A 45 -5.24 -2.26 0.71
CA ARG A 45 -4.89 -3.43 -0.11
C ARG A 45 -3.72 -4.17 0.48
N ALA A 46 -2.68 -3.46 0.93
CA ALA A 46 -1.55 -4.08 1.62
C ALA A 46 -2.00 -4.77 2.91
N ALA A 47 -2.86 -4.12 3.70
CA ALA A 47 -3.44 -4.73 4.90
C ALA A 47 -4.24 -6.01 4.57
N GLN A 48 -5.06 -5.98 3.52
CA GLN A 48 -5.81 -7.14 3.04
C GLN A 48 -4.89 -8.29 2.62
N ALA A 49 -3.81 -8.01 1.88
CA ALA A 49 -2.87 -9.03 1.43
C ALA A 49 -2.12 -9.70 2.60
N VAL A 50 -1.66 -8.91 3.58
CA VAL A 50 -1.00 -9.45 4.78
C VAL A 50 -1.95 -10.34 5.58
N LEU A 51 -3.20 -9.88 5.76
CA LEU A 51 -4.21 -10.65 6.49
C LEU A 51 -4.61 -11.93 5.74
N GLU A 52 -4.72 -11.91 4.42
CA GLU A 52 -4.98 -13.10 3.61
C GLU A 52 -3.90 -14.17 3.81
N VAL A 53 -2.63 -13.78 3.80
CA VAL A 53 -1.51 -14.70 4.07
C VAL A 53 -1.59 -15.23 5.50
N LEU A 54 -1.82 -14.36 6.49
CA LEU A 54 -1.93 -14.76 7.90
C LEU A 54 -3.06 -15.79 8.12
N LEU A 55 -4.24 -15.53 7.55
CA LEU A 55 -5.39 -16.43 7.64
C LEU A 55 -5.08 -17.79 7.00
N GLY A 56 -4.37 -17.80 5.86
CA GLY A 56 -3.89 -19.03 5.23
C GLY A 56 -2.92 -19.82 6.10
N VAL A 57 -1.99 -19.15 6.78
CA VAL A 57 -1.04 -19.78 7.71
C VAL A 57 -1.75 -20.35 8.93
N LEU A 58 -2.74 -19.65 9.48
CA LEU A 58 -3.47 -20.08 10.68
C LEU A 58 -4.62 -21.04 10.39
N GLY A 59 -5.03 -21.19 9.12
CA GLY A 59 -6.21 -21.97 8.75
C GLY A 59 -7.54 -21.37 9.21
N ILE A 60 -7.58 -20.05 9.45
CA ILE A 60 -8.74 -19.32 9.95
C ILE A 60 -9.48 -18.65 8.80
N LYS A 61 -10.81 -18.58 8.89
CA LYS A 61 -11.63 -17.75 8.00
C LYS A 61 -12.06 -16.48 8.74
N ALA A 62 -11.89 -15.34 8.09
CA ALA A 62 -12.40 -14.06 8.55
C ALA A 62 -13.08 -13.32 7.41
N ASP A 63 -14.07 -12.49 7.73
CA ASP A 63 -14.72 -11.64 6.74
C ASP A 63 -13.81 -10.47 6.34
N MET A 64 -13.53 -10.38 5.04
CA MET A 64 -12.66 -9.36 4.45
C MET A 64 -13.45 -8.20 3.84
N SER A 65 -14.80 -8.23 3.90
CA SER A 65 -15.68 -7.27 3.23
C SER A 65 -15.39 -5.81 3.58
N ALA A 66 -15.06 -5.54 4.85
CA ALA A 66 -14.75 -4.20 5.33
C ALA A 66 -13.45 -3.64 4.71
N LEU A 67 -12.42 -4.49 4.57
CA LEU A 67 -11.15 -4.12 3.94
C LEU A 67 -11.34 -3.92 2.43
N GLU A 68 -12.08 -4.81 1.77
CA GLU A 68 -12.37 -4.70 0.34
C GLU A 68 -13.15 -3.43 0.00
N ARG A 69 -14.16 -3.09 0.79
CA ARG A 69 -14.94 -1.86 0.59
C ARG A 69 -14.04 -0.63 0.71
N ARG A 70 -13.22 -0.54 1.77
CA ARG A 70 -12.33 0.60 1.97
C ARG A 70 -11.24 0.67 0.90
N ALA A 71 -10.69 -0.46 0.47
CA ALA A 71 -9.74 -0.50 -0.64
C ALA A 71 -10.35 0.10 -1.92
N LYS A 72 -11.57 -0.31 -2.28
CA LYS A 72 -12.29 0.25 -3.44
C LYS A 72 -12.58 1.75 -3.30
N GLU A 73 -12.91 2.23 -2.11
CA GLU A 73 -13.13 3.65 -1.84
C GLU A 73 -11.85 4.48 -2.02
N THR A 74 -10.72 4.00 -1.51
CA THR A 74 -9.41 4.63 -1.69
C THR A 74 -9.03 4.68 -3.17
N GLU A 75 -9.21 3.58 -3.91
CA GLU A 75 -8.94 3.54 -5.35
C GLU A 75 -9.78 4.52 -6.15
N ARG A 76 -11.09 4.57 -5.88
CA ARG A 76 -11.99 5.55 -6.51
C ARG A 76 -11.57 6.98 -6.24
N THR A 77 -11.06 7.25 -5.03
CA THR A 77 -10.60 8.58 -4.64
C THR A 77 -9.30 8.94 -5.39
N LEU A 78 -8.35 8.01 -5.44
CA LEU A 78 -7.10 8.19 -6.20
C LEU A 78 -7.36 8.40 -7.70
N ASP A 79 -8.29 7.65 -8.29
CA ASP A 79 -8.65 7.81 -9.70
C ASP A 79 -9.29 9.18 -9.99
N ARG A 80 -10.12 9.71 -9.07
CA ARG A 80 -10.66 11.06 -9.21
C ARG A 80 -9.55 12.12 -9.16
N ILE A 81 -8.63 11.99 -8.20
CA ILE A 81 -7.49 12.91 -8.05
C ILE A 81 -6.62 12.88 -9.30
N ARG A 82 -6.29 11.70 -9.83
CA ARG A 82 -5.52 11.55 -11.07
C ARG A 82 -6.18 12.25 -12.25
N LYS A 83 -7.48 12.02 -12.47
CA LYS A 83 -8.24 12.67 -13.54
C LYS A 83 -8.27 14.19 -13.39
N GLU A 84 -8.39 14.70 -12.17
CA GLU A 84 -8.38 16.13 -11.93
C GLU A 84 -7.02 16.76 -12.24
N ILE A 85 -5.92 16.11 -11.86
CA ILE A 85 -4.56 16.54 -12.18
C ILE A 85 -4.33 16.52 -13.70
N GLU A 86 -4.77 15.47 -14.39
CA GLU A 86 -4.68 15.37 -15.87
C GLU A 86 -5.45 16.49 -16.57
N LEU A 87 -6.67 16.79 -16.09
CA LEU A 87 -7.48 17.89 -16.65
C LEU A 87 -6.84 19.25 -16.41
N ARG A 88 -6.27 19.50 -15.23
CA ARG A 88 -5.57 20.75 -14.91
C ARG A 88 -4.32 20.92 -15.78
N THR A 89 -3.47 19.90 -15.85
CA THR A 89 -2.26 19.92 -16.67
C THR A 89 -2.55 20.01 -18.17
N HIS A 90 -3.65 19.43 -18.66
CA HIS A 90 -4.07 19.61 -20.05
C HIS A 90 -4.58 21.03 -20.32
N LYS A 91 -5.35 21.63 -19.40
CA LYS A 91 -5.80 23.03 -19.52
C LYS A 91 -4.65 24.03 -19.45
N GLU A 92 -3.68 23.80 -18.56
CA GLU A 92 -2.47 24.62 -18.44
C GLU A 92 -1.66 24.58 -19.74
N ARG A 93 -1.35 23.39 -20.27
CA ARG A 93 -0.65 23.25 -21.56
C ARG A 93 -1.37 23.97 -22.71
N ARG A 94 -2.69 23.82 -22.80
CA ARG A 94 -3.48 24.50 -23.84
C ARG A 94 -3.43 26.02 -23.71
N ARG A 95 -3.45 26.54 -22.49
CA ARG A 95 -3.35 27.97 -22.23
C ARG A 95 -1.96 28.51 -22.58
N ASP A 96 -0.90 27.77 -22.23
CA ASP A 96 0.48 28.13 -22.56
C ASP A 96 0.70 28.14 -24.09
N GLU A 97 0.11 27.17 -24.82
CA GLU A 97 0.12 27.14 -26.29
C GLU A 97 -0.61 28.35 -26.91
N GLU A 98 -1.77 28.73 -26.36
CA GLU A 98 -2.54 29.90 -26.82
C GLU A 98 -1.81 31.22 -26.52
N GLU A 99 -1.16 31.36 -25.36
CA GLU A 99 -0.34 32.52 -25.01
C GLU A 99 0.94 32.61 -25.87
N ALA A 100 1.59 31.48 -26.19
CA ALA A 100 2.74 31.45 -27.10
C ALA A 100 2.38 31.78 -28.55
N TRP A 101 1.14 31.51 -28.96
CA TRP A 101 0.63 31.85 -30.29
C TRP A 101 0.25 33.34 -30.42
N TYR A 102 -0.02 34.03 -29.30
CA TYR A 102 -0.34 35.46 -29.28
C TYR A 102 0.93 36.31 -29.35
N ILE A 103 1.53 36.38 -30.53
CA ILE A 103 2.50 37.41 -30.92
C ILE A 103 1.70 38.57 -31.51
N GLY A 104 1.70 39.72 -30.82
CA GLY A 104 0.97 40.93 -31.24
C GLY A 104 1.24 41.35 -32.68
#